data_AF-A0A814ID44-F1
#
_entry.id   AF-A0A814ID44-F1
#
_cell.length_a   1.000
_cell.length_b   1.000
_cell.length_c   1.000
_cell.angle_alpha   90.00
_cell.angle_beta   90.00
_cell.angle_gamma   90.00
#
_symmetry.space_group_name_H-M   'P 1'
#
loop_
_entity.id
_entity.type
_entity.pdbx_description
1 polymer ?
#
loop_
_entity_poly.entity_id
_entity_poly.type
_entity_poly.pdbx_seq_one_letter_code
_entity_poly.pdbx_strand_id
1 'polypeptide(L)'
;MTNRFDDEQKPFLFIDDIEKLSYKIANINLAELGRKELSMADDEMPGVMLLREIYTPKQSLKGVRLAGCLHLTAQTGVMIETFRQLGAQIQWSSCNPLSTQDHVAAALTIYFANGQPLNAILDDSCNLTRIIHEKYPHLTSMIYGSSEETTAGITKLRKLFKNNKLKIPVINVNDSVTKSKFDNNCGCGESLIDGIKRATDVMIGGKIAVVIEYDNVGKGYAKVLSGYGARVIVTEIDPICAL
;
A
#
# COMPACT_ATOMS: atom_id res chain seq x y z
N MET A 1 -19.27 -25.68 -39.05
CA MET A 1 -18.86 -26.18 -37.72
C MET A 1 -17.43 -25.74 -37.50
N THR A 2 -17.18 -25.15 -36.34
CA THR A 2 -16.10 -24.22 -36.00
C THR A 2 -14.74 -24.89 -35.87
N ASN A 3 -13.73 -24.35 -36.57
CA ASN A 3 -12.33 -24.59 -36.26
C ASN A 3 -11.91 -23.74 -35.05
N ARG A 4 -11.39 -24.44 -34.05
CA ARG A 4 -10.53 -23.91 -32.98
C ARG A 4 -9.19 -23.51 -33.59
N PHE A 5 -8.45 -22.64 -32.89
CA PHE A 5 -7.12 -22.09 -33.22
C PHE A 5 -7.13 -20.86 -34.12
N ASP A 6 -7.47 -19.71 -33.53
CA ASP A 6 -6.91 -18.39 -33.87
C ASP A 6 -6.89 -17.57 -32.57
N ASP A 7 -6.01 -17.97 -31.66
CA ASP A 7 -5.68 -17.20 -30.46
C ASP A 7 -4.37 -16.45 -30.79
N GLU A 8 -4.49 -15.42 -31.63
CA GLU A 8 -3.40 -14.47 -31.86
C GLU A 8 -3.14 -13.73 -30.55
N GLN A 9 -1.97 -14.01 -29.99
CA GLN A 9 -1.31 -13.22 -28.95
C GLN A 9 -1.48 -11.72 -29.24
N LYS A 10 -2.38 -11.05 -28.51
CA LYS A 10 -2.42 -9.60 -28.51
C LYS A 10 -1.06 -9.11 -27.96
N PRO A 11 -0.31 -8.33 -28.75
CA PRO A 11 1.04 -7.93 -28.39
C PRO A 11 0.99 -6.98 -27.19
N PHE A 12 2.07 -7.01 -26.42
CA PHE A 12 2.36 -6.07 -25.34
C PHE A 12 1.99 -4.63 -25.72
N LEU A 13 1.32 -3.92 -24.81
CA LEU A 13 1.15 -2.47 -24.91
C LEU A 13 2.54 -1.82 -24.91
N PHE A 14 2.97 -1.32 -26.07
CA PHE A 14 4.17 -0.49 -26.16
C PHE A 14 3.87 0.90 -25.60
N ILE A 15 4.92 1.57 -25.11
CA ILE A 15 4.87 2.90 -24.47
C ILE A 15 4.19 3.95 -25.36
N ASP A 16 4.15 3.73 -26.68
CA ASP A 16 3.59 4.65 -27.67
C ASP A 16 2.06 4.53 -27.83
N ASP A 17 1.43 3.46 -27.33
CA ASP A 17 -0.03 3.22 -27.41
C ASP A 17 -0.81 3.72 -26.18
N ILE A 18 -0.12 4.32 -25.20
CA ILE A 18 -0.79 5.00 -24.09
C ILE A 18 -1.20 6.38 -24.61
N GLU A 19 -2.33 6.47 -25.32
CA GLU A 19 -3.16 7.67 -25.22
C GLU A 19 -3.28 7.97 -23.72
N LYS A 20 -2.75 9.13 -23.28
CA LYS A 20 -2.53 9.51 -21.87
C LYS A 20 -3.78 9.29 -21.01
N LEU A 21 -4.00 8.08 -20.53
CA LEU A 21 -5.03 7.78 -19.56
C LEU A 21 -4.64 8.48 -18.27
N SER A 22 -5.31 9.57 -17.97
CA SER A 22 -5.12 10.32 -16.73
C SER A 22 -5.52 9.50 -15.49
N TYR A 23 -6.38 8.49 -15.66
CA TYR A 23 -6.73 7.51 -14.64
C TYR A 23 -7.34 6.23 -15.27
N LYS A 24 -7.38 5.15 -14.49
CA LYS A 24 -8.14 3.93 -14.79
C LYS A 24 -8.80 3.42 -13.50
N ILE A 25 -10.12 3.53 -13.43
CA ILE A 25 -10.93 3.13 -12.27
C ILE A 25 -12.15 2.33 -12.71
N ALA A 26 -12.76 1.57 -11.80
CA ALA A 26 -13.91 0.72 -12.13
C ALA A 26 -15.18 1.50 -12.48
N ASN A 27 -15.54 2.52 -11.67
CA ASN A 27 -16.74 3.31 -11.87
C ASN A 27 -16.58 4.73 -11.30
N ILE A 28 -16.54 5.74 -12.17
CA ILE A 28 -16.39 7.15 -11.78
C ILE A 28 -17.63 7.73 -11.08
N ASN A 29 -18.82 7.16 -11.31
CA ASN A 29 -20.07 7.67 -10.75
C ASN A 29 -20.19 7.45 -9.23
N LEU A 30 -19.28 6.66 -8.63
CA LEU A 30 -19.20 6.48 -7.18
C LEU A 30 -18.47 7.63 -6.47
N ALA A 31 -17.96 8.64 -7.20
CA ALA A 31 -17.18 9.73 -6.64
C ALA A 31 -17.91 10.45 -5.49
N GLU A 32 -19.20 10.75 -5.61
CA GLU A 32 -19.95 11.45 -4.56
C GLU A 32 -20.01 10.64 -3.25
N LEU A 33 -20.25 9.34 -3.35
CA LEU A 33 -20.20 8.44 -2.19
C LEU A 33 -18.80 8.41 -1.58
N GLY A 34 -17.78 8.28 -2.42
CA GLY A 34 -16.38 8.33 -1.97
C GLY A 34 -16.04 9.63 -1.25
N ARG A 35 -16.58 10.79 -1.65
CA ARG A 35 -16.38 12.06 -0.92
C ARG A 35 -16.98 12.03 0.49
N LYS A 36 -18.12 11.37 0.67
CA LYS A 36 -18.75 11.22 1.99
C LYS A 36 -17.88 10.34 2.90
N GLU A 37 -17.36 9.23 2.38
CA GLU A 37 -16.43 8.37 3.14
C GLU A 37 -15.10 9.07 3.47
N LEU A 38 -14.55 9.85 2.53
CA LEU A 38 -13.35 10.66 2.80
C LEU A 38 -13.58 11.67 3.92
N SER A 39 -14.75 12.32 3.94
CA SER A 39 -15.09 13.27 5.01
C SER A 39 -15.14 12.58 6.38
N MET A 40 -15.71 11.37 6.45
CA MET A 40 -15.74 10.59 7.70
C MET A 40 -14.34 10.13 8.11
N ALA A 41 -13.50 9.76 7.14
CA ALA A 41 -12.12 9.38 7.40
C ALA A 41 -11.26 10.56 7.88
N ASP A 42 -11.49 11.78 7.39
CA ASP A 42 -10.81 12.98 7.87
C ASP A 42 -11.04 13.17 9.40
N ASP A 43 -12.28 12.98 9.86
CA ASP A 43 -12.66 13.10 11.30
C ASP A 43 -11.94 12.06 12.18
N GLU A 44 -11.69 10.85 11.66
CA GLU A 44 -11.00 9.76 12.35
C GLU A 44 -9.47 9.76 12.13
N MET A 45 -8.92 10.77 11.43
CA MET A 45 -7.48 10.89 11.14
C MET A 45 -6.87 12.19 11.70
N PRO A 46 -7.00 12.47 13.02
CA PRO A 46 -6.60 13.74 13.62
C PRO A 46 -5.10 14.05 13.45
N GLY A 47 -4.25 13.01 13.45
CA GLY A 47 -2.82 13.18 13.21
C GLY A 47 -2.52 13.73 11.81
N VAL A 48 -3.27 13.30 10.79
CA VAL A 48 -3.10 13.78 9.41
C VAL A 48 -3.70 15.18 9.26
N MET A 49 -4.83 15.45 9.92
CA MET A 49 -5.43 16.80 9.91
C MET A 49 -4.50 17.83 10.54
N LEU A 50 -3.83 17.48 11.64
CA LEU A 50 -2.82 18.34 12.25
C LEU A 50 -1.62 18.59 11.32
N LEU A 51 -1.18 17.58 10.56
CA LEU A 51 -0.13 17.78 9.54
C LEU A 51 -0.57 18.75 8.44
N ARG A 52 -1.83 18.67 7.99
CA ARG A 52 -2.40 19.64 7.04
C ARG A 52 -2.32 21.05 7.62
N GLU A 53 -2.76 21.27 8.85
CA GLU A 53 -2.72 22.58 9.50
C GLU A 53 -1.30 23.16 9.58
N ILE A 54 -0.33 22.36 10.03
CA ILE A 54 1.05 22.82 10.25
C ILE A 54 1.81 23.05 8.93
N TYR A 55 1.61 22.20 7.93
CA TYR A 55 2.48 22.13 6.75
C TYR A 55 1.84 22.64 5.44
N THR A 56 0.52 22.83 5.39
CA THR A 56 -0.13 23.45 4.21
C THR A 56 0.38 24.87 3.95
N PRO A 57 0.49 25.78 4.94
CA PRO A 57 1.03 27.12 4.70
C PRO A 57 2.48 27.11 4.21
N LYS A 58 3.23 26.05 4.55
CA LYS A 58 4.65 25.89 4.21
C LYS A 58 4.87 25.28 2.83
N GLN A 59 3.86 24.66 2.24
CA GLN A 59 3.97 23.92 0.97
C GLN A 59 5.19 22.99 0.95
N SER A 60 5.37 22.22 2.02
CA SER A 60 6.62 21.47 2.28
C SER A 60 6.95 20.39 1.25
N LEU A 61 5.97 20.00 0.42
CA LEU A 61 6.16 19.03 -0.66
C LEU A 61 6.11 19.68 -2.05
N LYS A 62 6.23 21.01 -2.15
CA LYS A 62 6.28 21.71 -3.44
C LYS A 62 7.42 21.17 -4.31
N GLY A 63 7.08 20.76 -5.53
CA GLY A 63 8.03 20.20 -6.50
C GLY A 63 8.28 18.69 -6.34
N VAL A 64 7.68 18.05 -5.33
CA VAL A 64 7.67 16.60 -5.19
C VAL A 64 6.65 16.01 -6.18
N ARG A 65 7.08 14.98 -6.91
CA ARG A 65 6.32 14.14 -7.83
C ARG A 65 6.31 12.74 -7.23
N LEU A 66 5.33 12.52 -6.37
CA LEU A 66 5.21 11.34 -5.52
C LEU A 66 4.40 10.26 -6.24
N ALA A 67 5.04 9.11 -6.44
CA ALA A 67 4.40 7.90 -6.92
C ALA A 67 4.07 6.98 -5.74
N GLY A 68 2.79 6.67 -5.56
CA GLY A 68 2.30 5.75 -4.52
C GLY A 68 1.92 4.38 -5.06
N CYS A 69 2.34 3.33 -4.36
CA CYS A 69 1.90 1.95 -4.56
C CYS A 69 1.42 1.37 -3.22
N LEU A 70 0.17 1.65 -2.86
CA LEU A 70 -0.46 1.27 -1.60
C LEU A 70 -1.94 1.01 -1.81
N HIS A 71 -2.56 0.23 -0.92
CA HIS A 71 -4.00 -0.01 -0.90
C HIS A 71 -4.81 1.30 -1.10
N LEU A 72 -5.73 1.30 -2.07
CA LEU A 72 -6.61 2.43 -2.35
C LEU A 72 -7.88 2.34 -1.51
N THR A 73 -7.87 3.00 -0.35
CA THR A 73 -8.99 3.10 0.59
C THR A 73 -9.32 4.57 0.91
N ALA A 74 -10.36 4.82 1.70
CA ALA A 74 -10.68 6.17 2.19
C ALA A 74 -9.50 6.80 2.96
N GLN A 75 -8.84 6.03 3.84
CA GLN A 75 -7.68 6.49 4.62
C GLN A 75 -6.51 6.89 3.71
N THR A 76 -6.22 6.11 2.68
CA THR A 76 -5.21 6.47 1.68
C THR A 76 -5.63 7.70 0.89
N GLY A 77 -6.92 7.86 0.57
CA GLY A 77 -7.44 9.06 -0.08
C GLY A 77 -7.21 10.33 0.73
N VAL A 78 -7.45 10.28 2.05
CA VAL A 78 -7.14 11.37 3.00
C VAL A 78 -5.65 11.72 2.97
N MET A 79 -4.78 10.71 2.94
CA MET A 79 -3.34 10.92 2.82
C MET A 79 -2.95 11.55 1.47
N ILE A 80 -3.50 11.07 0.36
CA ILE A 80 -3.27 11.64 -0.99
C ILE A 80 -3.68 13.11 -1.04
N GLU A 81 -4.86 13.46 -0.52
CA GLU A 81 -5.32 14.85 -0.48
C GLU A 81 -4.40 15.72 0.39
N THR A 82 -3.89 15.17 1.49
CA THR A 82 -2.90 15.82 2.35
C THR A 82 -1.64 16.15 1.55
N PHE A 83 -1.04 15.18 0.86
CA PHE A 83 0.17 15.45 0.09
C PHE A 83 -0.04 16.49 -1.01
N ARG A 84 -1.20 16.47 -1.67
CA ARG A 84 -1.57 17.49 -2.66
C ARG A 84 -1.68 18.88 -2.03
N GLN A 85 -2.33 19.00 -0.87
CA GLN A 85 -2.43 20.26 -0.13
C GLN A 85 -1.05 20.77 0.32
N LEU A 86 -0.14 19.87 0.66
CA LEU A 86 1.25 20.19 0.99
C LEU A 86 2.12 20.53 -0.24
N GLY A 87 1.56 20.49 -1.47
CA GLY A 87 2.20 20.97 -2.69
C GLY A 87 2.76 19.88 -3.63
N ALA A 88 2.54 18.59 -3.32
CA ALA A 88 3.01 17.49 -4.15
C ALA A 88 2.13 17.25 -5.38
N GLN A 89 2.74 16.80 -6.47
CA GLN A 89 2.06 16.13 -7.58
C GLN A 89 2.00 14.64 -7.26
N ILE A 90 0.83 14.01 -7.42
CA ILE A 90 0.60 12.61 -7.05
C ILE A 90 0.20 11.77 -8.25
N GLN A 91 0.77 10.57 -8.34
CA GLN A 91 0.24 9.43 -9.10
C GLN A 91 0.12 8.24 -8.16
N TRP A 92 -0.88 7.38 -8.39
CA TRP A 92 -1.18 6.30 -7.45
C TRP A 92 -1.59 5.00 -8.13
N SER A 93 -1.25 3.90 -7.48
CA SER A 93 -1.69 2.55 -7.80
C SER A 93 -1.91 1.74 -6.52
N SER A 94 -2.76 0.71 -6.58
CA SER A 94 -2.97 -0.21 -5.46
C SER A 94 -1.82 -1.22 -5.37
N CYS A 95 -1.43 -1.68 -4.18
CA CYS A 95 -0.36 -2.68 -3.99
C CYS A 95 -0.87 -4.14 -3.95
N ASN A 96 -2.19 -4.38 -4.00
CA ASN A 96 -2.74 -5.73 -3.77
C ASN A 96 -2.83 -6.56 -5.07
N PRO A 97 -2.18 -7.75 -5.14
CA PRO A 97 -2.20 -8.61 -6.32
C PRO A 97 -3.58 -9.15 -6.72
N LEU A 98 -4.56 -9.18 -5.81
CA LEU A 98 -5.94 -9.60 -6.14
C LEU A 98 -6.68 -8.60 -7.03
N SER A 99 -6.18 -7.36 -7.13
CA SER A 99 -6.82 -6.28 -7.91
C SER A 99 -5.87 -5.51 -8.81
N THR A 100 -4.56 -5.55 -8.54
CA THR A 100 -3.56 -4.74 -9.23
C THR A 100 -2.81 -5.57 -10.26
N GLN A 101 -2.70 -5.03 -11.48
CA GLN A 101 -1.72 -5.47 -12.46
C GLN A 101 -0.44 -4.63 -12.28
N ASP A 102 0.56 -5.18 -11.59
CA ASP A 102 1.79 -4.45 -11.16
C ASP A 102 2.51 -3.72 -12.30
N HIS A 103 2.54 -4.32 -13.48
CA HIS A 103 3.17 -3.73 -14.66
C HIS A 103 2.38 -2.52 -15.20
N VAL A 104 1.04 -2.57 -15.13
CA VAL A 104 0.16 -1.44 -15.49
C VAL A 104 0.24 -0.34 -14.44
N ALA A 105 0.22 -0.70 -13.16
CA ALA A 105 0.42 0.21 -12.04
C ALA A 105 1.75 0.97 -12.14
N ALA A 106 2.85 0.26 -12.44
CA ALA A 106 4.15 0.87 -12.65
C ALA A 106 4.16 1.82 -13.85
N ALA A 107 3.61 1.42 -14.99
CA ALA A 107 3.56 2.29 -16.17
C ALA A 107 2.79 3.61 -15.90
N LEU A 108 1.71 3.54 -15.12
CA LEU A 108 0.89 4.71 -14.78
C LEU A 108 1.51 5.64 -13.72
N THR A 109 2.52 5.18 -12.98
CA THR A 109 3.08 5.91 -11.82
C THR A 109 4.47 6.51 -12.08
N ILE A 110 5.11 6.15 -13.19
CA ILE A 110 6.52 6.52 -13.44
C ILE A 110 6.67 7.93 -14.05
N TYR A 111 5.76 8.32 -14.94
CA TYR A 111 5.80 9.61 -15.64
C TYR A 111 4.52 10.41 -15.41
N PHE A 112 4.71 11.68 -15.00
CA PHE A 112 3.63 12.63 -14.75
C PHE A 112 3.12 13.25 -16.06
N ALA A 113 1.94 13.88 -16.03
CA ALA A 113 1.28 14.40 -17.23
C ALA A 113 2.13 15.38 -18.07
N ASN A 114 3.06 16.09 -17.40
CA ASN A 114 4.03 17.02 -17.98
C ASN A 114 5.28 16.33 -18.56
N GLY A 115 5.33 14.99 -18.58
CA GLY A 115 6.45 14.19 -19.06
C GLY A 115 7.60 14.04 -18.07
N GLN A 116 7.52 14.65 -16.87
CA GLN A 116 8.57 14.51 -15.87
C GLN A 116 8.45 13.17 -15.12
N PRO A 117 9.57 12.49 -14.84
CA PRO A 117 9.55 11.25 -14.07
C PRO A 117 9.29 11.54 -12.58
N LEU A 118 8.80 10.55 -11.84
CA LEU A 118 8.72 10.61 -10.39
C LEU A 118 10.06 11.03 -9.76
N ASN A 119 10.00 11.68 -8.59
CA ASN A 119 11.19 11.95 -7.77
C ASN A 119 11.02 11.54 -6.30
N ALA A 120 9.91 10.92 -5.92
CA ALA A 120 9.71 10.32 -4.61
C ALA A 120 8.78 9.10 -4.70
N ILE A 121 8.97 8.12 -3.81
CA ILE A 121 8.16 6.89 -3.76
C ILE A 121 7.52 6.73 -2.38
N LEU A 122 6.24 6.34 -2.37
CA LEU A 122 5.55 5.77 -1.22
C LEU A 122 5.17 4.34 -1.59
N ASP A 123 5.73 3.35 -0.92
CA ASP A 123 5.60 1.94 -1.29
C ASP A 123 5.06 1.13 -0.12
N ASP A 124 4.25 0.14 -0.47
CA ASP A 124 3.84 -0.95 0.39
C ASP A 124 4.24 -2.25 -0.31
N SER A 125 5.07 -3.03 0.39
CA SER A 125 5.57 -4.34 -0.03
C SER A 125 6.71 -4.30 -1.06
N CYS A 126 7.34 -3.13 -1.27
CA CYS A 126 8.52 -2.90 -2.12
C CYS A 126 8.28 -3.26 -3.60
N ASN A 127 7.05 -3.13 -4.11
CA ASN A 127 6.77 -3.49 -5.50
C ASN A 127 7.25 -2.40 -6.46
N LEU A 128 6.91 -1.14 -6.21
CA LEU A 128 7.28 -0.03 -7.09
C LEU A 128 8.79 0.24 -7.02
N THR A 129 9.35 0.27 -5.82
CA THR A 129 10.79 0.48 -5.59
C THR A 129 11.60 -0.58 -6.33
N ARG A 130 11.19 -1.85 -6.27
CA ARG A 130 11.86 -2.94 -7.00
C ARG A 130 11.77 -2.76 -8.51
N ILE A 131 10.59 -2.44 -9.04
CA ILE A 131 10.39 -2.24 -10.48
C ILE A 131 11.29 -1.11 -11.01
N ILE A 132 11.42 0.00 -10.27
CA ILE A 132 12.35 1.08 -10.61
C ILE A 132 13.79 0.57 -10.68
N HIS A 133 14.26 -0.19 -9.68
CA HIS A 133 15.64 -0.68 -9.66
C HIS A 133 15.94 -1.72 -10.74
N GLU A 134 14.97 -2.57 -11.09
CA GLU A 134 15.17 -3.68 -12.04
C GLU A 134 14.92 -3.26 -13.49
N LYS A 135 13.88 -2.46 -13.75
CA LYS A 135 13.43 -2.13 -15.11
C LYS A 135 13.73 -0.70 -15.53
N TYR A 136 13.80 0.24 -14.58
CA TYR A 136 14.02 1.66 -14.87
C TYR A 136 15.18 2.25 -14.06
N PRO A 137 16.37 1.60 -14.04
CA PRO A 137 17.47 2.01 -13.17
C PRO A 137 17.96 3.44 -13.44
N HIS A 138 17.80 3.93 -14.67
CA HIS A 138 18.13 5.31 -15.06
C HIS A 138 17.33 6.38 -14.31
N LEU A 139 16.18 6.03 -13.73
CA LEU A 139 15.35 6.96 -12.95
C LEU A 139 15.83 7.13 -11.51
N THR A 140 16.64 6.19 -11.00
CA THR A 140 17.08 6.20 -9.59
C THR A 140 17.86 7.47 -9.22
N SER A 141 18.60 8.06 -10.16
CA SER A 141 19.35 9.31 -9.96
C SER A 141 18.45 10.54 -9.78
N MET A 142 17.18 10.45 -10.19
CA MET A 142 16.21 11.55 -10.09
C MET A 142 15.29 11.42 -8.86
N ILE A 143 15.38 10.30 -8.13
CA ILE A 143 14.52 10.00 -7.00
C ILE A 143 15.22 10.37 -5.68
N TYR A 144 14.59 11.28 -4.93
CA TYR A 144 15.06 11.72 -3.62
C TYR A 144 15.07 10.59 -2.59
N GLY A 145 14.12 9.66 -2.67
CA GLY A 145 14.02 8.52 -1.79
C GLY A 145 12.68 7.80 -1.88
N SER A 146 12.57 6.73 -1.11
CA SER A 146 11.34 5.96 -0.90
C SER A 146 10.98 5.90 0.59
N SER A 147 9.72 5.63 0.88
CA SER A 147 9.26 5.21 2.20
C SER A 147 8.53 3.89 2.06
N GLU A 148 8.78 2.97 2.99
CA GLU A 148 8.21 1.62 2.94
C GLU A 148 7.38 1.33 4.21
N GLU A 149 6.15 0.91 3.97
CA GLU A 149 5.10 0.77 4.96
C GLU A 149 5.14 -0.59 5.69
N THR A 150 5.53 -1.69 5.02
CA THR A 150 5.34 -3.05 5.58
C THR A 150 6.63 -3.79 5.91
N THR A 151 6.54 -4.70 6.90
CA THR A 151 7.61 -5.65 7.26
C THR A 151 8.13 -6.44 6.05
N ALA A 152 7.22 -6.85 5.15
CA ALA A 152 7.56 -7.61 3.96
C ALA A 152 8.41 -6.78 2.98
N GLY A 153 8.02 -5.53 2.72
CA GLY A 153 8.79 -4.61 1.88
C GLY A 153 10.15 -4.29 2.50
N ILE A 154 10.21 -3.99 3.81
CA ILE A 154 11.47 -3.74 4.52
C ILE A 154 12.43 -4.92 4.43
N THR A 155 11.93 -6.15 4.53
CA THR A 155 12.76 -7.36 4.42
C THR A 155 13.39 -7.46 3.02
N LYS A 156 12.64 -7.15 1.96
CA LYS A 156 13.16 -7.11 0.58
C LYS A 156 14.20 -5.98 0.42
N LEU A 157 13.92 -4.80 0.95
CA LEU A 157 14.83 -3.64 0.89
C LEU A 157 16.14 -3.87 1.64
N ARG A 158 16.08 -4.51 2.82
CA ARG A 158 17.29 -4.94 3.57
C ARG A 158 18.16 -5.90 2.77
N LYS A 159 17.57 -6.82 1.99
CA LYS A 159 18.32 -7.71 1.09
C LYS A 159 18.99 -6.92 -0.05
N LEU A 160 18.27 -5.96 -0.66
CA LEU A 160 18.85 -5.09 -1.68
C LEU A 160 19.99 -4.23 -1.13
N PHE A 161 19.83 -3.69 0.07
CA PHE A 161 20.85 -2.89 0.76
C PHE A 161 22.11 -3.72 1.04
N LYS A 162 21.96 -4.90 1.66
CA LYS A 162 23.10 -5.82 1.94
C LYS A 162 23.86 -6.21 0.68
N ASN A 163 23.18 -6.28 -0.46
CA ASN A 163 23.77 -6.63 -1.76
C ASN A 163 24.27 -5.41 -2.55
N ASN A 164 24.32 -4.20 -1.97
CA ASN A 164 24.71 -2.94 -2.64
C ASN A 164 23.86 -2.61 -3.89
N LYS A 165 22.64 -3.14 -3.95
CA LYS A 165 21.69 -2.96 -5.08
C LYS A 165 20.68 -1.84 -4.84
N LEU A 166 20.46 -1.42 -3.59
CA LEU A 166 19.58 -0.31 -3.28
C LEU A 166 20.28 1.02 -3.62
N LYS A 167 19.72 1.79 -4.55
CA LYS A 167 20.34 3.01 -5.12
C LYS A 167 19.75 4.32 -4.62
N ILE A 168 18.62 4.26 -3.92
CA ILE A 168 17.94 5.42 -3.33
C ILE A 168 17.83 5.23 -1.81
N PRO A 169 17.81 6.32 -1.02
CA PRO A 169 17.55 6.20 0.41
C PRO A 169 16.11 5.74 0.66
N VAL A 170 15.91 4.98 1.74
CA VAL A 170 14.59 4.46 2.13
C VAL A 170 14.33 4.76 3.60
N ILE A 171 13.19 5.38 3.89
CA ILE A 171 12.68 5.52 5.25
C ILE A 171 11.85 4.28 5.59
N ASN A 172 12.23 3.61 6.67
CA ASN A 172 11.47 2.50 7.23
C ASN A 172 10.33 3.04 8.09
N VAL A 173 9.14 3.12 7.52
CA VAL A 173 7.94 3.60 8.23
C VAL A 173 7.39 2.47 9.12
N ASN A 174 7.43 1.22 8.64
CA ASN A 174 6.95 0.04 9.37
C ASN A 174 7.46 -0.01 10.82
N ASP A 175 8.77 0.15 11.01
CA ASP A 175 9.41 -0.03 12.32
C ASP A 175 9.25 1.20 13.24
N SER A 176 8.51 2.23 12.81
CA SER A 176 8.05 3.29 13.72
C SER A 176 7.21 2.67 14.82
N VAL A 177 7.41 3.11 16.07
CA VAL A 177 6.68 2.57 17.23
C VAL A 177 5.17 2.76 17.05
N THR A 178 4.76 3.93 16.57
CA THR A 178 3.35 4.27 16.28
C THR A 178 2.76 3.54 15.09
N LYS A 179 3.58 2.83 14.29
CA LYS A 179 3.13 1.99 13.18
C LYS A 179 3.09 0.53 13.64
N SER A 180 4.25 -0.09 13.81
CA SER A 180 4.38 -1.51 14.16
C SER A 180 3.60 -1.96 15.39
N LYS A 181 3.43 -1.10 16.41
CA LYS A 181 2.74 -1.46 17.65
C LYS A 181 1.25 -1.14 17.66
N PHE A 182 0.77 -0.38 16.68
CA PHE A 182 -0.62 0.03 16.58
C PHE A 182 -1.27 -0.57 15.34
N ASP A 183 -0.81 -0.20 14.15
CA ASP A 183 -1.37 -0.68 12.88
C ASP A 183 -1.26 -2.20 12.76
N ASN A 184 -0.03 -2.75 12.79
CA ASN A 184 0.16 -4.18 12.62
C ASN A 184 -0.54 -5.00 13.72
N ASN A 185 -0.80 -4.44 14.89
CA ASN A 185 -1.40 -5.18 16.01
C ASN A 185 -2.91 -4.91 16.12
N CYS A 186 -3.29 -3.69 16.49
CA CYS A 186 -4.68 -3.30 16.67
C CYS A 186 -5.42 -3.25 15.33
N GLY A 187 -4.86 -2.61 14.30
CA GLY A 187 -5.50 -2.46 13.00
C GLY A 187 -5.71 -3.79 12.27
N CYS A 188 -4.69 -4.65 12.24
CA CYS A 188 -4.84 -6.00 11.70
C CYS A 188 -5.86 -6.84 12.50
N GLY A 189 -5.86 -6.73 13.84
CA GLY A 189 -6.83 -7.43 14.68
C GLY A 189 -8.29 -7.05 14.36
N GLU A 190 -8.56 -5.76 14.18
CA GLU A 190 -9.90 -5.24 13.84
C GLU A 190 -10.34 -5.70 12.44
N SER A 191 -9.49 -5.50 11.44
CA SER A 191 -9.78 -5.85 10.04
C SER A 191 -9.86 -7.36 9.80
N LEU A 192 -9.18 -8.19 10.59
CA LEU A 192 -9.27 -9.65 10.50
C LEU A 192 -10.72 -10.13 10.73
N ILE A 193 -11.33 -9.69 11.83
CA ILE A 193 -12.67 -10.16 12.19
C ILE A 193 -13.68 -9.64 11.17
N ASP A 194 -13.58 -8.37 10.80
CA ASP A 194 -14.42 -7.79 9.78
C ASP A 194 -14.35 -8.60 8.47
N GLY A 195 -13.13 -8.92 8.02
CA GLY A 195 -12.90 -9.76 6.83
C GLY A 195 -13.53 -11.15 6.93
N ILE A 196 -13.30 -11.87 8.03
CA ILE A 196 -13.89 -13.20 8.26
C ILE A 196 -15.41 -13.12 8.26
N LYS A 197 -15.99 -12.13 8.94
CA LYS A 197 -17.43 -11.96 9.07
C LYS A 197 -18.08 -11.64 7.73
N ARG A 198 -17.56 -10.65 7.00
CA ARG A 198 -18.10 -10.31 5.66
C ARG A 198 -18.02 -11.46 4.67
N ALA A 199 -16.97 -12.29 4.77
CA ALA A 199 -16.76 -13.37 3.83
C ALA A 199 -17.60 -14.63 4.13
N THR A 200 -17.91 -14.88 5.41
CA THR A 200 -18.40 -16.21 5.82
C THR A 200 -19.60 -16.19 6.76
N ASP A 201 -19.93 -15.04 7.35
CA ASP A 201 -20.92 -14.86 8.42
C ASP A 201 -20.72 -15.81 9.62
N VAL A 202 -19.55 -16.45 9.72
CA VAL A 202 -19.36 -17.57 10.61
C VAL A 202 -19.32 -17.10 12.07
N MET A 203 -19.98 -17.85 12.97
CA MET A 203 -19.81 -17.63 14.40
C MET A 203 -18.36 -17.95 14.81
N ILE A 204 -17.66 -17.01 15.46
CA ILE A 204 -16.27 -17.21 15.90
C ILE A 204 -16.21 -17.84 17.28
N GLY A 205 -17.14 -17.45 18.16
CA GLY A 205 -17.26 -18.00 19.52
C GLY A 205 -17.41 -19.52 19.52
N GLY A 206 -16.66 -20.19 20.41
CA GLY A 206 -16.66 -21.65 20.55
C GLY A 206 -15.89 -22.41 19.47
N LYS A 207 -15.35 -21.73 18.45
CA LYS A 207 -14.48 -22.36 17.44
C LYS A 207 -13.04 -22.41 17.91
N ILE A 208 -12.27 -23.30 17.27
CA ILE A 208 -10.81 -23.32 17.38
C ILE A 208 -10.27 -22.47 16.24
N ALA A 209 -9.46 -21.47 16.57
CA ALA A 209 -8.75 -20.67 15.58
C ALA A 209 -7.25 -20.94 15.71
N VAL A 210 -6.60 -21.26 14.59
CA VAL A 210 -5.15 -21.43 14.53
C VAL A 210 -4.54 -20.16 13.94
N VAL A 211 -3.69 -19.49 14.71
CA VAL A 211 -2.91 -18.33 14.29
C VAL A 211 -1.49 -18.79 14.01
N ILE A 212 -1.02 -18.56 12.78
CA ILE A 212 0.33 -18.92 12.36
C ILE A 212 1.20 -17.67 12.52
N GLU A 213 2.28 -17.79 13.30
CA GLU A 213 3.19 -16.73 13.75
C GLU A 213 2.61 -15.84 14.87
N TYR A 214 3.50 -15.31 15.74
CA TYR A 214 3.12 -14.49 16.90
C TYR A 214 3.90 -13.18 16.99
N ASP A 215 4.13 -12.58 15.82
CA ASP A 215 4.68 -11.24 15.69
C ASP A 215 3.63 -10.17 16.07
N ASN A 216 3.83 -8.89 15.70
CA ASN A 216 2.84 -7.85 16.01
C ASN A 216 1.45 -8.15 15.39
N VAL A 217 1.41 -8.75 14.20
CA VAL A 217 0.18 -9.14 13.49
C VAL A 217 -0.48 -10.34 14.15
N GLY A 218 0.29 -11.41 14.37
CA GLY A 218 -0.20 -12.61 15.05
C GLY A 218 -0.75 -12.31 16.45
N LYS A 219 -0.10 -11.40 17.19
CA LYS A 219 -0.59 -10.91 18.49
C LYS A 219 -1.96 -10.22 18.39
N GLY A 220 -2.13 -9.36 17.40
CA GLY A 220 -3.42 -8.71 17.10
C GLY A 220 -4.52 -9.72 16.82
N TYR A 221 -4.24 -10.66 15.91
CA TYR A 221 -5.17 -11.72 15.52
C TYR A 221 -5.59 -12.58 16.71
N ALA A 222 -4.64 -13.09 17.48
CA ALA A 222 -4.92 -13.93 18.63
C ALA A 222 -5.74 -13.19 19.69
N LYS A 223 -5.39 -11.93 19.97
CA LYS A 223 -6.11 -11.10 20.94
C LYS A 223 -7.58 -10.94 20.56
N VAL A 224 -7.86 -10.57 19.30
CA VAL A 224 -9.22 -10.31 18.87
C VAL A 224 -10.02 -11.61 18.70
N LEU A 225 -9.44 -12.67 18.13
CA LEU A 225 -10.09 -13.99 18.04
C LEU A 225 -10.48 -14.53 19.41
N SER A 226 -9.58 -14.42 20.39
CA SER A 226 -9.86 -14.80 21.78
C SER A 226 -10.94 -13.91 22.40
N GLY A 227 -10.91 -12.59 22.14
CA GLY A 227 -11.96 -11.65 22.57
C GLY A 227 -13.35 -11.95 22.00
N TYR A 228 -13.42 -12.55 20.81
CA TYR A 228 -14.66 -13.05 20.19
C TYR A 228 -15.08 -14.44 20.69
N GLY A 229 -14.35 -15.02 21.65
CA GLY A 229 -14.67 -16.30 22.28
C GLY A 229 -14.16 -17.54 21.54
N ALA A 230 -13.22 -17.39 20.60
CA ALA A 230 -12.54 -18.55 20.01
C ALA A 230 -11.49 -19.12 20.96
N ARG A 231 -11.28 -20.44 20.91
CA ARG A 231 -10.11 -21.09 21.48
C ARG A 231 -8.94 -20.92 20.49
N VAL A 232 -8.01 -20.05 20.83
CA VAL A 232 -6.87 -19.73 19.95
C VAL A 232 -5.70 -20.67 20.22
N ILE A 233 -5.13 -21.21 19.14
CA ILE A 233 -3.88 -21.96 19.14
C ILE A 233 -2.89 -21.18 18.27
N VAL A 234 -1.68 -20.96 18.78
CA VAL A 234 -0.63 -20.22 18.07
C VAL A 234 0.48 -21.19 17.66
N THR A 235 1.06 -21.00 16.48
CA THR A 235 2.28 -21.70 16.06
C THR A 235 3.41 -20.69 15.85
N GLU A 236 4.59 -20.95 16.40
CA GLU A 236 5.77 -20.09 16.24
C GLU A 236 7.06 -20.92 16.07
N ILE A 237 7.96 -20.39 15.26
CA ILE A 237 9.36 -20.79 15.13
C ILE A 237 10.29 -20.00 16.06
N ASP A 238 9.96 -18.74 16.41
CA ASP A 238 10.75 -17.93 17.33
C ASP A 238 10.38 -18.27 18.78
N PRO A 239 11.32 -18.82 19.57
CA PRO A 239 11.03 -19.23 20.94
C PRO A 239 10.68 -18.05 21.86
N ILE A 240 11.14 -16.82 21.58
CA ILE A 240 10.81 -15.64 22.39
C ILE A 240 9.34 -15.26 22.17
N CYS A 241 8.87 -15.34 20.93
CA CYS A 241 7.47 -15.07 20.62
C CYS A 241 6.54 -16.20 21.08
N ALA A 242 7.05 -17.43 21.21
CA ALA A 242 6.27 -18.58 21.68
C ALA A 242 6.03 -18.62 23.20
N LEU A 243 6.87 -17.93 23.99
CA LEU A 243 6.77 -17.82 25.45
C LEU A 243 5.73 -16.79 25.87
#